data_AF-A0A6L5F115-F1
#
_entry.id   AF-A0A6L5F115-F1
#
_cell.length_a   1.000
_cell.length_b   1.000
_cell.length_c   1.000
_cell.angle_alpha   90.00
_cell.angle_beta   90.00
_cell.angle_gamma   90.00
#
_symmetry.space_group_name_H-M   'P 1'
#
loop_
_entity.id
_entity.type
_entity.pdbx_description
1 polymer ?
#
loop_
_entity_poly.entity_id
_entity_poly.type
_entity_poly.pdbx_seq_one_letter_code
_entity_poly.pdbx_strand_id
1 'polypeptide(L)'
;MTRRDTERGVRQHDDSLPHAYHTQVQATGEQLTAVRHELTQWAHRLGISHTIVPAIELASYEAMANVALHAYGTGDGPLTLSAT
;
A
#
# COMPACT_ATOMS: atom_id res chain seq x y z
N MET A 1 35.34 29.98 -29.40
CA MET A 1 33.93 29.67 -29.69
C MET A 1 33.89 28.18 -30.02
N THR A 2 33.24 27.28 -29.28
CA THR A 2 31.90 27.37 -28.68
C THR A 2 31.77 26.38 -27.51
N ARG A 3 31.14 26.89 -26.45
CA ARG A 3 30.30 26.27 -25.40
C ARG A 3 30.29 24.74 -25.18
N ARG A 4 30.45 24.42 -23.88
CA ARG A 4 29.94 23.27 -23.10
C ARG A 4 28.62 22.71 -23.65
N ASP A 5 28.37 21.41 -23.47
CA ASP A 5 27.33 21.03 -22.52
C ASP A 5 27.41 19.57 -22.06
N THR A 6 26.94 19.42 -20.84
CA THR A 6 27.20 18.34 -19.90
C THR A 6 25.94 17.51 -19.82
N GLU A 7 25.89 16.38 -20.49
CA GLU A 7 24.77 15.45 -20.31
C GLU A 7 25.19 14.41 -19.27
N ARG A 8 25.02 14.83 -18.01
CA ARG A 8 24.97 13.92 -16.86
C ARG A 8 23.97 12.82 -17.20
N GLY A 9 24.43 11.58 -17.18
CA GLY A 9 23.56 10.41 -17.17
C GLY A 9 22.49 10.62 -16.11
N VAL A 10 21.27 10.86 -16.56
CA VAL A 10 20.07 10.78 -15.74
C VAL A 10 20.08 9.34 -15.22
N ARG A 11 20.34 9.17 -13.93
CA ARG A 11 20.07 7.92 -13.25
C ARG A 11 18.58 7.69 -13.47
N GLN A 12 18.24 6.74 -14.32
CA GLN A 12 16.89 6.21 -14.42
C GLN A 12 16.56 5.71 -13.02
N HIS A 13 15.80 6.50 -12.27
CA HIS A 13 15.03 5.96 -11.16
C HIS A 13 14.07 4.97 -11.83
N ASP A 14 14.19 3.71 -11.45
CA ASP A 14 13.22 2.68 -11.81
C ASP A 14 11.89 3.07 -11.14
N ASP A 15 11.12 3.91 -11.82
CA ASP A 15 9.80 4.43 -11.43
C ASP A 15 8.68 3.37 -11.62
N SER A 16 9.06 2.12 -11.84
CA SER A 16 8.14 0.99 -11.98
C SER A 16 7.64 0.53 -10.60
N LEU A 17 7.10 1.45 -9.78
CA LEU A 17 6.34 1.04 -8.62
C LEU A 17 5.22 0.11 -9.11
N PRO A 18 5.05 -1.08 -8.50
CA PRO A 18 3.93 -1.93 -8.81
C PRO A 18 2.65 -1.11 -8.63
N HIS A 19 1.93 -0.88 -9.73
CA HIS A 19 0.66 -0.15 -9.71
C HIS A 19 -0.37 -0.90 -8.86
N ALA A 20 -0.16 -2.21 -8.64
CA ALA A 20 -1.00 -3.05 -7.81
C ALA A 20 -0.35 -3.35 -6.45
N TYR A 21 -1.14 -3.29 -5.38
CA TYR A 21 -0.82 -3.83 -4.06
C TYR A 21 -1.52 -5.17 -3.90
N HIS A 22 -0.81 -6.19 -3.40
CA HIS A 22 -1.37 -7.48 -3.07
C HIS A 22 -0.65 -8.07 -1.85
N THR A 23 -1.41 -8.53 -0.86
CA THR A 23 -0.85 -9.23 0.31
C THR A 23 -1.82 -10.29 0.81
N GLN A 24 -1.28 -11.33 1.44
CA GLN A 24 -2.03 -12.35 2.17
C GLN A 24 -1.43 -12.52 3.56
N VAL A 25 -2.25 -12.33 4.60
CA VAL A 25 -1.84 -12.42 6.00
C VAL A 25 -2.84 -13.27 6.81
N GLN A 26 -2.48 -13.59 8.05
CA GLN A 26 -3.46 -14.12 9.01
C GLN A 26 -4.38 -12.99 9.48
N ALA A 27 -5.68 -13.28 9.64
CA ALA A 27 -6.68 -12.31 10.05
C ALA A 27 -6.60 -11.98 11.56
N THR A 28 -5.43 -11.51 12.01
CA THR A 28 -5.16 -11.11 13.41
C THR A 28 -5.01 -9.59 13.50
N GLY A 29 -5.33 -9.00 14.66
CA GLY A 29 -5.26 -7.55 14.84
C GLY A 29 -3.87 -6.94 14.59
N GLU A 30 -2.81 -7.69 14.90
CA GLU A 30 -1.42 -7.29 14.63
C GLU A 30 -1.15 -7.19 13.12
N GLN A 31 -1.55 -8.21 12.35
CA GLN A 31 -1.37 -8.22 10.90
C GLN A 31 -2.22 -7.16 10.20
N LEU A 32 -3.46 -6.94 10.65
CA LEU A 32 -4.32 -5.87 10.15
C LEU A 32 -3.68 -4.49 10.29
N THR A 33 -3.01 -4.24 11.42
CA THR A 33 -2.30 -2.98 11.66
C THR A 33 -1.09 -2.84 10.72
N ALA A 34 -0.33 -3.91 10.53
CA ALA A 34 0.80 -3.92 9.60
C ALA A 34 0.35 -3.66 8.15
N VAL A 35 -0.65 -4.39 7.67
CA VAL A 35 -1.22 -4.24 6.32
C VAL A 35 -1.77 -2.82 6.10
N ARG A 36 -2.43 -2.24 7.11
CA ARG A 36 -2.91 -0.84 7.04
C ARG A 36 -1.76 0.12 6.76
N HIS A 37 -0.65 0.01 7.50
CA HIS A 37 0.51 0.88 7.29
C HIS A 37 1.18 0.65 5.94
N GLU A 38 1.30 -0.60 5.49
CA GLU A 38 1.85 -0.93 4.17
C GLU A 38 1.01 -0.35 3.04
N LEU A 39 -0.32 -0.48 3.11
CA LEU A 39 -1.25 0.09 2.13
C LEU A 39 -1.17 1.61 2.09
N THR A 40 -1.11 2.28 3.25
CA THR A 40 -0.93 3.73 3.35
C THR A 40 0.39 4.17 2.69
N GLN A 41 1.49 3.45 2.94
CA GLN A 41 2.76 3.75 2.28
C GLN A 41 2.71 3.50 0.77
N TRP A 42 2.04 2.44 0.32
CA TRP A 42 1.83 2.18 -1.10
C TRP A 42 1.02 3.30 -1.77
N ALA A 43 -0.07 3.76 -1.15
CA ALA A 43 -0.90 4.86 -1.65
C ALA A 43 -0.09 6.16 -1.77
N HIS A 44 0.76 6.46 -0.78
CA HIS A 44 1.67 7.61 -0.85
C HIS A 44 2.69 7.49 -1.97
N ARG A 45 3.27 6.30 -2.18
CA ARG A 45 4.22 6.05 -3.27
C ARG A 45 3.58 6.24 -4.66
N LEU A 46 2.28 5.95 -4.80
CA LEU A 46 1.52 6.23 -6.02
C LEU A 46 1.13 7.71 -6.20
N GLY A 47 1.50 8.59 -5.26
CA GLY A 47 1.15 10.00 -5.32
C GLY A 47 -0.32 10.31 -5.04
N ILE A 48 -1.05 9.38 -4.40
CA ILE A 48 -2.43 9.64 -3.97
C ILE A 48 -2.44 10.81 -2.98
N SER A 49 -3.41 11.71 -3.16
CA SER A 49 -3.56 12.90 -2.32
C SER A 49 -3.60 12.54 -0.84
N HIS A 50 -2.88 13.32 -0.02
CA HIS A 50 -2.93 13.23 1.45
C HIS A 50 -4.34 13.42 2.03
N THR A 51 -5.27 14.02 1.28
CA THR A 51 -6.68 14.14 1.69
C THR A 51 -7.48 12.87 1.46
N ILE A 52 -7.05 12.00 0.54
CA ILE A 52 -7.73 10.76 0.16
C ILE A 52 -7.17 9.56 0.94
N VAL A 53 -5.86 9.56 1.21
CA VAL A 53 -5.19 8.46 1.91
C VAL A 53 -5.88 8.08 3.24
N PRO A 54 -6.33 9.01 4.10
CA PRO A 54 -7.05 8.65 5.33
C PRO A 54 -8.36 7.88 5.07
N ALA A 55 -9.05 8.16 3.97
CA ALA A 55 -10.27 7.44 3.60
C ALA A 55 -9.96 6.02 3.11
N ILE A 56 -8.88 5.83 2.35
CA ILE A 56 -8.39 4.51 1.93
C ILE A 56 -7.99 3.69 3.17
N GLU A 57 -7.26 4.32 4.08
CA GLU A 57 -6.81 3.70 5.34
C GLU A 57 -8.00 3.20 6.15
N LEU A 58 -8.99 4.07 6.39
CA LEU A 58 -10.18 3.73 7.17
C LEU A 58 -10.99 2.61 6.50
N ALA A 59 -11.34 2.78 5.22
CA ALA A 59 -12.18 1.81 4.51
C ALA A 59 -11.53 0.42 4.44
N SER A 60 -10.21 0.37 4.19
CA SER A 60 -9.48 -0.89 4.12
C SER A 60 -9.37 -1.55 5.49
N TYR A 61 -9.12 -0.76 6.55
CA TYR A 61 -9.07 -1.29 7.90
C TYR A 61 -10.42 -1.86 8.35
N GLU A 62 -11.52 -1.14 8.10
CA GLU A 62 -12.87 -1.62 8.42
C GLU A 62 -13.22 -2.90 7.66
N ALA A 63 -12.90 -2.98 6.37
CA ALA A 63 -13.11 -4.18 5.58
C ALA A 63 -12.33 -5.38 6.16
N MET A 64 -11.06 -5.18 6.52
CA MET A 64 -10.26 -6.25 7.13
C MET A 64 -10.76 -6.64 8.53
N ALA A 65 -11.16 -5.67 9.35
CA ALA A 65 -11.72 -5.91 10.68
C ALA A 65 -13.02 -6.71 10.59
N ASN A 66 -13.88 -6.42 9.62
CA ASN A 66 -15.09 -7.19 9.37
C ASN A 66 -14.77 -8.65 9.03
N VAL A 67 -13.74 -8.92 8.21
CA VAL A 67 -13.31 -10.29 7.92
C VAL A 67 -12.78 -10.97 9.18
N ALA A 68 -11.86 -10.34 9.91
CA ALA A 68 -11.28 -10.92 11.12
C ALA A 68 -12.34 -11.24 12.18
N LEU A 69 -13.27 -10.31 12.43
CA LEU A 69 -14.29 -10.45 13.46
C LEU A 69 -15.44 -11.38 13.06
N HIS A 70 -15.92 -11.29 11.81
CA HIS A 70 -17.15 -11.99 11.41
C HIS A 70 -16.90 -13.29 10.66
N ALA A 71 -15.79 -13.42 9.92
CA ALA A 71 -15.47 -14.67 9.23
C ALA A 71 -14.69 -15.65 10.12
N TYR A 72 -13.79 -15.15 10.96
CA TYR A 72 -12.86 -16.00 11.73
C TYR A 72 -12.99 -15.91 13.26
N GLY A 73 -13.76 -14.96 13.80
CA GLY A 73 -14.14 -14.89 15.22
C GLY A 73 -12.97 -14.67 16.20
N THR A 74 -12.17 -15.71 16.44
CA THR A 74 -10.96 -15.69 17.29
C THR A 74 -9.64 -15.58 16.51
N GLY A 75 -9.70 -15.57 15.17
CA GLY A 75 -8.64 -15.06 14.29
C GLY A 75 -7.44 -15.99 14.05
N ASP A 76 -7.50 -16.73 12.96
CA ASP A 76 -6.40 -17.58 12.45
C ASP A 76 -6.64 -18.06 10.99
N GLY A 77 -7.56 -17.40 10.28
CA GLY A 77 -7.83 -17.64 8.86
C GLY A 77 -7.11 -16.67 7.93
N PRO A 78 -6.92 -17.04 6.65
CA PRO A 78 -6.25 -16.18 5.68
C PRO A 78 -7.11 -14.98 5.29
N LEU A 79 -6.47 -13.81 5.20
CA LEU A 79 -7.03 -12.58 4.63
C LEU A 79 -6.18 -12.16 3.45
N THR A 80 -6.82 -11.89 2.31
CA THR A 80 -6.17 -11.33 1.13
C THR A 80 -6.68 -9.93 0.88
N LEU A 81 -5.76 -8.97 0.67
CA LEU A 81 -6.09 -7.60 0.27
C LEU A 81 -5.43 -7.29 -1.08
N SER A 82 -6.15 -6.59 -1.96
CA SER A 82 -5.63 -6.15 -3.25
C SER A 82 -6.16 -4.76 -3.62
N ALA A 83 -5.32 -3.94 -4.24
CA ALA A 83 -5.66 -2.61 -4.74
C ALA A 83 -4.93 -2.33 -6.07
N THR A 84 -5.56 -1.57 -6.97
CA THR A 84 -5.09 -1.27 -8.34
C THR A 84 -5.49 0.13 -8.78
#